data_AF-A0A369AUT7-F1
#
_entry.id   AF-A0A369AUT7-F1
#
_cell.length_a   1.000
_cell.length_b   1.000
_cell.length_c   1.000
_cell.angle_alpha   90.00
_cell.angle_beta   90.00
_cell.angle_gamma   90.00
#
_symmetry.space_group_name_H-M   'P 1'
#
loop_
_entity.id
_entity.type
_entity.pdbx_description
1 polymer ?
#
loop_
_entity_poly.entity_id
_entity_poly.type
_entity_poly.pdbx_seq_one_letter_code
_entity_poly.pdbx_strand_id
1 'polypeptide(L)'
;MSDYILTYTKTRFYPLRPIVEDIRIEDIAHSLSLMTRANGHFKHFYSVAQHAINCYKEAKSRGCSKRIQLGCLLHDASESYISDLTRPVKGQLSEYFIIEEKLQSLIYEKYGLGDLTEEEKHQIKDVDDALLYFEFIELMGIPVFDIPPEKHMEHNFSQRDFVNVESEFIYIFNRLTQEQRGFSSVGIDGCRAGWVAVNITKEGFEVELYKSIVEICSKYSDSDSILVDMPIGLPESIDEIRPDAEARKIIAGRSSCIFNTPCRQSVYTEDYFEASSINKQVLGKGLSKQSFAICNNIREIDELLEKVPEFKEKIKESHPEICFAMLQSTGPYKEPIYESKHTEEGQYARFTVLEQYYDRAADFVQYIHGHPRLSKISEDCIDALCLAVTGMLGIKNGFRTVPEKPMCDSRGILMQMVCAE
;
A
#
# COMPACT_ATOMS: atom_id res chain seq x y z
N MET A 1 6.41 -37.34 -21.92
CA MET A 1 6.53 -36.24 -20.94
C MET A 1 5.13 -35.74 -20.66
N SER A 2 4.89 -35.09 -19.52
CA SER A 2 3.61 -34.41 -19.29
C SER A 2 3.50 -33.20 -20.22
N ASP A 3 2.36 -33.02 -20.87
CA ASP A 3 2.13 -31.90 -21.81
C ASP A 3 1.74 -30.59 -21.09
N TYR A 4 1.92 -30.54 -19.77
CA TYR A 4 1.57 -29.42 -18.90
C TYR A 4 2.72 -29.04 -17.96
N ILE A 5 2.70 -27.79 -17.51
CA ILE A 5 3.49 -27.27 -16.40
C ILE A 5 2.59 -27.08 -15.17
N LEU A 6 3.17 -27.14 -13.96
CA LEU A 6 2.48 -26.73 -12.74
C LEU A 6 2.83 -25.28 -12.43
N THR A 7 1.82 -24.42 -12.35
CA THR A 7 2.00 -23.01 -12.01
C THR A 7 2.10 -22.80 -10.50
N TYR A 8 2.41 -21.57 -10.09
CA TYR A 8 2.52 -21.17 -8.68
C TYR A 8 1.22 -21.42 -7.89
N THR A 9 0.08 -21.10 -8.48
CA THR A 9 -1.26 -21.38 -7.94
C THR A 9 -1.67 -22.85 -8.05
N LYS A 10 -0.76 -23.73 -8.48
CA LYS A 10 -0.94 -25.19 -8.63
C LYS A 10 -1.90 -25.55 -9.77
N THR A 11 -2.04 -24.67 -10.75
CA THR A 11 -2.83 -24.92 -11.96
C THR A 11 -2.01 -25.78 -12.93
N ARG A 12 -2.65 -26.76 -13.57
CA ARG A 12 -2.02 -27.53 -14.65
C ARG A 12 -2.20 -26.75 -15.95
N PHE A 13 -1.18 -26.00 -16.33
CA PHE A 13 -1.22 -25.14 -17.50
C PHE A 13 -0.63 -25.86 -18.72
N TYR A 14 -1.28 -25.75 -19.88
CA TYR A 14 -0.86 -26.41 -21.13
C TYR A 14 -0.36 -25.35 -22.13
N PRO A 15 0.95 -25.04 -22.22
CA PRO A 15 1.44 -23.92 -23.02
C PRO A 15 1.09 -23.99 -24.51
N LEU A 16 1.01 -25.19 -25.08
CA LEU A 16 0.68 -25.40 -26.50
C LEU A 16 -0.84 -25.35 -26.77
N ARG A 17 -1.65 -25.46 -25.72
CA ARG A 17 -3.13 -25.47 -25.76
C ARG A 17 -3.68 -24.70 -24.56
N PRO A 18 -3.39 -23.39 -24.46
CA PRO A 18 -3.76 -22.63 -23.28
C PRO A 18 -5.28 -22.49 -23.18
N ILE A 19 -5.77 -22.53 -21.94
CA ILE A 19 -7.18 -22.36 -21.57
C ILE A 19 -7.28 -21.03 -20.83
N VAL A 20 -8.25 -20.18 -21.20
CA VAL A 20 -8.35 -18.81 -20.67
C VAL A 20 -8.51 -18.81 -19.15
N GLU A 21 -9.30 -19.74 -18.63
CA GLU A 21 -9.60 -19.89 -17.20
C GLU A 21 -8.36 -20.25 -16.38
N ASP A 22 -7.37 -20.91 -16.99
CA ASP A 22 -6.13 -21.35 -16.33
C ASP A 22 -5.08 -20.22 -16.24
N ILE A 23 -5.27 -19.11 -16.96
CA ILE A 23 -4.39 -17.94 -16.87
C ILE A 23 -4.71 -17.19 -15.57
N ARG A 24 -3.73 -16.95 -14.71
CA ARG A 24 -3.92 -16.24 -13.44
C ARG A 24 -2.86 -15.16 -13.29
N ILE A 25 -3.27 -13.98 -12.82
CA ILE A 25 -2.31 -12.87 -12.70
C ILE A 25 -1.26 -13.16 -11.65
N GLU A 26 -1.60 -13.91 -10.61
CA GLU A 26 -0.69 -14.36 -9.56
C GLU A 26 0.40 -15.28 -10.13
N ASP A 27 0.07 -16.13 -11.10
CA ASP A 27 1.05 -16.99 -11.77
C ASP A 27 2.00 -16.17 -12.65
N ILE A 28 1.46 -15.19 -13.38
CA ILE A 28 2.25 -14.29 -14.23
C ILE A 28 3.20 -13.47 -13.36
N ALA A 29 2.68 -12.75 -12.36
CA ALA A 29 3.47 -11.89 -11.49
C ALA A 29 4.56 -12.65 -10.75
N HIS A 30 4.25 -13.83 -10.21
CA HIS A 30 5.21 -14.67 -9.50
C HIS A 30 6.33 -15.19 -10.41
N SER A 31 5.98 -15.69 -11.59
CA SER A 31 6.97 -16.22 -12.53
C SER A 31 7.88 -15.10 -13.04
N LEU A 32 7.30 -13.96 -13.45
CA LEU A 32 8.05 -12.83 -13.98
C LEU A 32 8.92 -12.13 -12.91
N SER A 33 8.53 -12.15 -11.63
CA SER A 33 9.34 -11.58 -10.54
C SER A 33 10.62 -12.37 -10.27
N LEU A 34 10.61 -13.67 -10.58
CA LEU A 34 11.73 -14.60 -10.44
C LEU A 34 12.52 -14.81 -11.73
N MET A 35 12.00 -14.37 -12.88
CA MET A 35 12.64 -14.53 -14.18
C MET A 35 13.65 -13.41 -14.44
N THR A 36 14.91 -13.75 -14.65
CA THR A 36 15.96 -12.77 -14.96
C THR A 36 15.89 -12.31 -16.41
N ARG A 37 16.12 -11.01 -16.66
CA ARG A 37 16.34 -10.49 -18.00
C ARG A 37 17.76 -10.71 -18.49
N ALA A 38 17.93 -10.57 -19.81
CA ALA A 38 19.20 -10.68 -20.52
C ALA A 38 19.96 -11.99 -20.21
N ASN A 39 19.22 -13.08 -19.97
CA ASN A 39 19.77 -14.38 -19.54
C ASN A 39 20.73 -14.27 -18.32
N GLY A 40 20.52 -13.28 -17.45
CA GLY A 40 21.34 -13.06 -16.26
C GLY A 40 22.70 -12.41 -16.51
N HIS A 41 22.92 -11.80 -17.68
CA HIS A 41 24.18 -11.11 -18.00
C HIS A 41 24.30 -9.70 -17.41
N PHE A 42 23.22 -9.13 -16.86
CA PHE A 42 23.30 -7.88 -16.12
C PHE A 42 24.14 -8.02 -14.84
N LYS A 43 24.72 -6.90 -14.38
CA LYS A 43 25.62 -6.86 -13.21
C LYS A 43 25.00 -7.37 -11.90
N HIS A 44 23.67 -7.42 -11.82
CA HIS A 44 22.89 -7.90 -10.69
C HIS A 44 21.54 -8.46 -11.17
N PHE A 45 20.80 -9.13 -10.27
CA PHE A 45 19.48 -9.68 -10.61
C PHE A 45 18.49 -8.55 -10.95
N TYR A 46 17.92 -8.62 -12.14
CA TYR A 46 16.92 -7.68 -12.65
C TYR A 46 15.87 -8.49 -13.40
N SER A 47 14.63 -8.45 -12.91
CA SER A 47 13.58 -9.37 -13.36
C SER A 47 12.73 -8.82 -14.50
N VAL A 48 12.06 -9.73 -15.22
CA VAL A 48 11.09 -9.35 -16.28
C VAL A 48 9.94 -8.53 -15.69
N ALA A 49 9.46 -8.85 -14.49
CA ALA A 49 8.44 -8.04 -13.82
C ALA A 49 8.93 -6.62 -13.49
N GLN A 50 10.20 -6.45 -13.08
CA GLN A 50 10.75 -5.12 -12.81
C GLN A 50 10.82 -4.27 -14.09
N HIS A 51 11.18 -4.87 -15.21
CA HIS A 51 11.11 -4.24 -16.53
C HIS A 51 9.68 -3.81 -16.88
N ALA A 52 8.71 -4.72 -16.79
CA ALA A 52 7.31 -4.43 -17.09
C ALA A 52 6.73 -3.29 -16.22
N ILE A 53 7.10 -3.25 -14.93
CA ILE A 53 6.76 -2.14 -14.03
C ILE A 53 7.37 -0.81 -14.50
N ASN A 54 8.63 -0.82 -14.94
CA ASN A 54 9.29 0.37 -15.47
C ASN A 54 8.65 0.83 -16.79
N CYS A 55 8.27 -0.09 -17.68
CA CYS A 55 7.48 0.22 -18.88
C CYS A 55 6.15 0.88 -18.52
N TYR A 56 5.41 0.34 -17.54
CA TYR A 56 4.19 0.96 -17.05
C TYR A 56 4.43 2.39 -16.51
N LYS A 57 5.49 2.60 -15.72
CA LYS A 57 5.83 3.92 -15.14
C LYS A 57 6.18 4.95 -16.23
N GLU A 58 6.97 4.56 -17.22
CA GLU A 58 7.29 5.40 -18.38
C GLU A 58 6.02 5.74 -19.18
N ALA A 59 5.18 4.75 -19.51
CA ALA A 59 3.92 4.97 -20.21
C ALA A 59 3.01 5.94 -19.44
N LYS A 60 2.95 5.83 -18.12
CA LYS A 60 2.23 6.79 -17.27
C LYS A 60 2.85 8.20 -17.35
N SER A 61 4.17 8.32 -17.32
CA SER A 61 4.87 9.62 -17.44
C SER A 61 4.67 10.27 -18.81
N ARG A 62 4.59 9.47 -19.88
CA ARG A 62 4.23 9.90 -21.25
C ARG A 62 2.78 10.36 -21.38
N GLY A 63 1.95 10.18 -20.35
CA GLY A 63 0.52 10.50 -20.38
C GLY A 63 -0.32 9.51 -21.18
N CYS A 64 0.18 8.30 -21.42
CA CYS A 64 -0.55 7.27 -22.16
C CYS A 64 -1.82 6.84 -21.41
N SER A 65 -2.80 6.32 -22.15
CA SER A 65 -4.07 5.84 -21.58
C SER A 65 -3.86 4.68 -20.59
N LYS A 66 -4.82 4.43 -19.69
CA LYS A 66 -4.78 3.27 -18.79
C LYS A 66 -4.68 1.93 -19.55
N ARG A 67 -5.25 1.84 -20.75
CA ARG A 67 -5.17 0.66 -21.61
C ARG A 67 -3.74 0.42 -22.10
N ILE A 68 -3.05 1.46 -22.56
CA ILE A 68 -1.64 1.39 -22.96
C ILE A 68 -0.75 1.09 -21.77
N GLN A 69 -1.02 1.70 -20.61
CA GLN A 69 -0.32 1.39 -19.36
C GLN A 69 -0.45 -0.09 -18.98
N LEU A 70 -1.65 -0.68 -19.13
CA LEU A 70 -1.90 -2.10 -18.87
C LEU A 70 -1.20 -2.98 -19.90
N GLY A 71 -1.22 -2.59 -21.18
CA GLY A 71 -0.46 -3.25 -22.22
C GLY A 71 1.04 -3.26 -21.94
N CYS A 72 1.61 -2.15 -21.48
CA CYS A 72 3.01 -2.07 -21.06
C CYS A 72 3.34 -2.99 -19.87
N LEU A 73 2.41 -3.14 -18.92
CA LEU A 73 2.60 -4.05 -17.79
C LEU A 73 2.54 -5.53 -18.23
N LEU A 74 1.72 -5.86 -19.23
CA LEU A 74 1.43 -7.24 -19.63
C LEU A 74 2.17 -7.69 -20.89
N HIS A 75 3.00 -6.86 -21.53
CA HIS A 75 3.56 -7.18 -22.85
C HIS A 75 4.44 -8.44 -22.90
N ASP A 76 5.13 -8.76 -21.80
CA ASP A 76 5.94 -9.98 -21.63
C ASP A 76 5.19 -11.08 -20.84
N ALA A 77 3.87 -10.97 -20.65
CA ALA A 77 3.12 -11.89 -19.79
C ALA A 77 3.17 -13.36 -20.26
N SER A 78 3.24 -13.63 -21.57
CA SER A 78 3.39 -14.98 -22.10
C SER A 78 4.64 -15.68 -21.60
N GLU A 79 5.72 -14.94 -21.33
CA GLU A 79 7.01 -15.49 -20.88
C GLU A 79 6.87 -16.24 -19.56
N SER A 80 5.87 -15.92 -18.72
CA SER A 80 5.62 -16.65 -17.46
C SER A 80 5.34 -18.14 -17.67
N TYR A 81 4.89 -18.54 -18.86
CA TYR A 81 4.53 -19.92 -19.20
C TYR A 81 5.49 -20.59 -20.20
N ILE A 82 6.27 -19.81 -20.96
CA ILE A 82 7.15 -20.34 -22.03
C ILE A 82 8.62 -19.87 -21.93
N SER A 83 8.99 -19.12 -20.89
CA SER A 83 10.32 -18.51 -20.62
C SER A 83 10.70 -17.34 -21.51
N ASP A 84 11.47 -16.38 -20.97
CA ASP A 84 12.13 -15.29 -21.72
C ASP A 84 13.20 -15.84 -22.66
N LEU A 85 13.10 -15.51 -23.95
CA LEU A 85 14.13 -15.80 -24.94
C LEU A 85 14.76 -14.51 -25.44
N THR A 86 16.09 -14.44 -25.45
CA THR A 86 16.79 -13.26 -25.97
C THR A 86 16.40 -12.97 -27.43
N ARG A 87 16.16 -11.69 -27.73
CA ARG A 87 15.71 -11.17 -29.03
C ARG A 87 16.42 -11.76 -30.27
N PRO A 88 17.76 -11.99 -30.30
CA PRO A 88 18.43 -12.58 -31.47
C PRO A 88 17.99 -14.01 -31.79
N VAL A 89 17.55 -14.78 -30.78
CA VAL A 89 17.12 -16.18 -30.94
C VAL A 89 15.65 -16.25 -31.33
N LYS A 90 14.79 -15.39 -30.76
CA LYS A 90 13.34 -15.36 -31.07
C LYS A 90 13.07 -15.28 -32.59
N GLY A 91 13.83 -14.48 -33.32
CA GLY A 91 13.67 -14.31 -34.78
C GLY A 91 14.03 -15.54 -35.63
N GLN A 92 14.66 -16.57 -35.05
CA GLN A 92 15.05 -17.79 -35.77
C GLN A 92 14.15 -19.00 -35.42
N LEU A 93 13.23 -18.87 -34.46
CA LEU A 93 12.38 -19.94 -33.96
C LEU A 93 10.91 -19.66 -34.30
N SER A 94 10.51 -19.97 -35.54
CA SER A 94 9.15 -19.73 -36.06
C SER A 94 8.04 -20.33 -35.19
N GLU A 95 8.23 -21.55 -34.71
CA GLU A 95 7.23 -22.26 -33.91
C GLU A 95 7.07 -21.64 -32.54
N TYR A 96 8.16 -21.17 -31.93
CA TYR A 96 8.11 -20.47 -30.64
C TYR A 96 7.33 -19.16 -30.77
N PHE A 97 7.61 -18.38 -31.82
CA PHE A 97 6.91 -17.13 -32.09
C PHE A 97 5.39 -17.33 -32.23
N ILE A 98 4.96 -18.36 -32.96
CA ILE A 98 3.52 -18.68 -33.13
C ILE A 98 2.87 -19.04 -31.77
N ILE A 99 3.59 -19.77 -30.92
CA ILE A 99 3.09 -20.15 -29.59
C ILE A 99 2.99 -18.93 -28.67
N GLU A 100 4.04 -18.11 -28.65
CA GLU A 100 4.13 -16.85 -27.88
C GLU A 100 3.02 -15.89 -28.29
N GLU A 101 2.87 -15.60 -29.58
CA GLU A 101 1.85 -14.69 -30.11
C GLU A 101 0.43 -15.17 -29.75
N LYS A 102 0.16 -16.47 -29.88
CA LYS A 102 -1.13 -17.05 -29.53
C LYS A 102 -1.43 -16.91 -28.03
N LEU A 103 -0.45 -17.19 -27.18
CA LEU A 103 -0.61 -17.09 -25.73
C LEU A 103 -0.76 -15.64 -25.28
N GLN A 104 0.07 -14.74 -25.81
CA GLN A 104 0.04 -13.32 -25.52
C GLN A 104 -1.30 -12.70 -25.94
N SER A 105 -1.81 -13.05 -27.13
CA SER A 105 -3.13 -12.63 -27.60
C SER A 105 -4.24 -13.09 -26.65
N LEU A 106 -4.17 -14.34 -26.16
CA LEU A 106 -5.15 -14.88 -25.22
C LEU A 106 -5.12 -14.16 -23.85
N ILE A 107 -3.93 -13.81 -23.36
CA ILE A 107 -3.75 -13.02 -22.15
C ILE A 107 -4.34 -11.61 -22.33
N TYR A 108 -4.07 -10.97 -23.47
CA TYR A 108 -4.64 -9.67 -23.81
C TYR A 108 -6.17 -9.72 -23.90
N GLU A 109 -6.74 -10.70 -24.59
CA GLU A 109 -8.20 -10.91 -24.65
C GLU A 109 -8.79 -11.04 -23.23
N LYS A 110 -8.20 -11.89 -22.38
CA LYS A 110 -8.65 -12.10 -21.00
C LYS A 110 -8.70 -10.81 -20.19
N TYR A 111 -7.73 -9.92 -20.38
CA TYR A 111 -7.57 -8.69 -19.60
C TYR A 111 -8.05 -7.42 -20.34
N GLY A 112 -8.91 -7.58 -21.36
CA GLY A 112 -9.59 -6.46 -22.02
C GLY A 112 -8.74 -5.65 -23.01
N LEU A 113 -7.65 -6.25 -23.50
CA LEU A 113 -6.70 -5.68 -24.47
C LEU A 113 -6.74 -6.38 -25.84
N GLY A 114 -7.69 -7.31 -26.05
CA GLY A 114 -7.80 -8.06 -27.32
C GLY A 114 -8.10 -7.18 -28.55
N ASP A 115 -8.58 -5.96 -28.34
CA ASP A 115 -8.96 -4.99 -29.37
C ASP A 115 -8.00 -3.78 -29.46
N LEU A 116 -6.78 -3.90 -28.93
CA LEU A 116 -5.76 -2.85 -29.06
C LEU A 116 -5.54 -2.48 -30.54
N THR A 117 -5.61 -1.18 -30.82
CA THR A 117 -5.30 -0.63 -32.15
C THR A 117 -3.81 -0.77 -32.47
N GLU A 118 -3.46 -0.72 -33.76
CA GLU A 118 -2.05 -0.74 -34.18
C GLU A 118 -1.25 0.44 -33.62
N GLU A 119 -1.90 1.59 -33.42
CA GLU A 119 -1.30 2.76 -32.77
C GLU A 119 -0.99 2.49 -31.29
N GLU A 120 -1.93 1.91 -30.53
CA GLU A 120 -1.70 1.55 -29.14
C GLU A 120 -0.60 0.47 -29.00
N LYS A 121 -0.59 -0.53 -29.88
CA LYS A 121 0.48 -1.55 -29.93
C LYS A 121 1.85 -0.92 -30.21
N HIS A 122 1.91 0.04 -31.14
CA HIS A 122 3.13 0.77 -31.43
C HIS A 122 3.62 1.56 -30.21
N GLN A 123 2.73 2.25 -29.49
CA GLN A 123 3.10 2.97 -28.27
C GLN A 123 3.63 2.06 -27.17
N ILE A 124 3.03 0.87 -26.98
CA ILE A 124 3.53 -0.13 -26.02
C ILE A 124 4.94 -0.57 -26.40
N LYS A 125 5.16 -0.89 -27.68
CA LYS A 125 6.46 -1.29 -28.21
C LYS A 125 7.51 -0.18 -28.07
N ASP A 126 7.14 1.07 -28.34
CA ASP A 126 8.04 2.21 -28.22
C ASP A 126 8.46 2.49 -26.78
N VAL A 127 7.63 2.12 -25.80
CA VAL A 127 7.99 2.16 -24.38
C VAL A 127 8.94 1.01 -24.06
N ASP A 128 8.64 -0.23 -24.48
CA ASP A 128 9.52 -1.39 -24.27
C ASP A 128 10.92 -1.17 -24.87
N ASP A 129 11.02 -0.80 -26.16
CA ASP A 129 12.30 -0.51 -26.82
C ASP A 129 13.05 0.63 -26.09
N ALA A 130 12.34 1.61 -25.51
CA ALA A 130 12.97 2.65 -24.70
C ALA A 130 13.58 2.12 -23.40
N LEU A 131 12.84 1.29 -22.66
CA LEU A 131 13.35 0.70 -21.42
C LEU A 131 14.50 -0.27 -21.70
N LEU A 132 14.40 -1.08 -22.76
CA LEU A 132 15.49 -1.95 -23.20
C LEU A 132 16.79 -1.15 -23.44
N TYR A 133 16.69 0.01 -24.08
CA TYR A 133 17.85 0.88 -24.33
C TYR A 133 18.49 1.37 -23.03
N PHE A 134 17.70 1.94 -22.12
CA PHE A 134 18.23 2.53 -20.89
C PHE A 134 18.71 1.47 -19.88
N GLU A 135 18.09 0.29 -19.86
CA GLU A 135 18.55 -0.86 -19.07
C GLU A 135 19.97 -1.27 -19.45
N PHE A 136 20.24 -1.45 -20.75
CA PHE A 136 21.56 -1.87 -21.22
C PHE A 136 22.62 -0.79 -21.00
N ILE A 137 22.28 0.48 -21.18
CA ILE A 137 23.18 1.59 -20.85
C ILE A 137 23.57 1.56 -19.36
N GLU A 138 22.60 1.47 -18.45
CA GLU A 138 22.87 1.56 -17.00
C GLU A 138 23.50 0.28 -16.43
N LEU A 139 23.08 -0.89 -16.93
CA LEU A 139 23.48 -2.19 -16.36
C LEU A 139 24.70 -2.79 -17.06
N MET A 140 24.99 -2.41 -18.30
CA MET A 140 26.11 -2.94 -19.10
C MET A 140 27.07 -1.87 -19.62
N GLY A 141 26.70 -0.58 -19.58
CA GLY A 141 27.53 0.52 -20.09
C GLY A 141 27.58 0.61 -21.62
N ILE A 142 26.72 -0.15 -22.33
CA ILE A 142 26.69 -0.20 -23.79
C ILE A 142 25.25 -0.05 -24.30
N PRO A 143 25.01 0.73 -25.37
CA PRO A 143 23.69 0.82 -26.00
C PRO A 143 23.36 -0.42 -26.83
N VAL A 144 22.07 -0.70 -26.97
CA VAL A 144 21.53 -1.71 -27.90
C VAL A 144 21.11 -1.14 -29.26
N PHE A 145 20.91 0.18 -29.34
CA PHE A 145 20.58 0.91 -30.57
C PHE A 145 21.52 2.10 -30.76
N ASP A 146 21.68 2.58 -31.99
CA ASP A 146 22.56 3.74 -32.24
C ASP A 146 21.92 5.08 -31.81
N ILE A 147 20.58 5.15 -31.81
CA ILE A 147 19.82 6.37 -31.52
C ILE A 147 19.11 6.20 -30.17
N PRO A 148 19.33 7.10 -29.20
CA PRO A 148 18.64 7.05 -27.92
C PRO A 148 17.15 7.40 -28.10
N PRO A 149 16.23 6.56 -27.59
CA PRO A 149 14.81 6.87 -27.54
C PRO A 149 14.49 7.94 -26.49
N GLU A 150 13.29 8.50 -26.55
CA GLU A 150 12.83 9.50 -25.57
C GLU A 150 12.54 8.86 -24.21
N LYS A 151 12.85 9.59 -23.14
CA LYS A 151 12.64 9.19 -21.74
C LYS A 151 11.92 10.28 -20.98
N HIS A 152 10.79 9.94 -20.35
CA HIS A 152 9.95 10.90 -19.63
C HIS A 152 10.11 10.84 -18.11
N MET A 153 10.88 9.89 -17.58
CA MET A 153 11.23 9.84 -16.17
C MET A 153 12.55 9.13 -15.88
N GLU A 154 13.10 9.37 -14.70
CA GLU A 154 14.22 8.57 -14.20
C GLU A 154 13.71 7.22 -13.68
N HIS A 155 14.42 6.15 -14.05
CA HIS A 155 14.05 4.78 -13.72
C HIS A 155 15.01 4.19 -12.71
N ASN A 156 14.48 3.39 -11.79
CA ASN A 156 15.30 2.64 -10.85
C ASN A 156 15.61 1.23 -11.40
N PHE A 157 16.83 1.06 -11.88
CA PHE A 157 17.36 -0.23 -12.35
C PHE A 157 18.19 -0.98 -11.29
N SER A 158 18.17 -0.54 -10.02
CA SER A 158 18.84 -1.26 -8.93
C SER A 158 18.23 -2.64 -8.72
N GLN A 159 19.00 -3.55 -8.12
CA GLN A 159 18.45 -4.84 -7.66
C GLN A 159 17.32 -4.60 -6.66
N ARG A 160 16.23 -5.36 -6.81
CA ARG A 160 15.06 -5.34 -5.93
C ARG A 160 14.72 -6.75 -5.48
N ASP A 161 14.11 -6.86 -4.31
CA ASP A 161 13.57 -8.13 -3.80
C ASP A 161 12.38 -8.59 -4.66
N PHE A 162 12.33 -9.88 -5.00
CA PHE A 162 11.33 -10.43 -5.91
C PHE A 162 9.91 -10.43 -5.31
N VAL A 163 9.76 -10.52 -3.98
CA VAL A 163 8.44 -10.45 -3.31
C VAL A 163 7.86 -9.04 -3.43
N ASN A 164 8.70 -8.01 -3.27
CA ASN A 164 8.30 -6.63 -3.47
C ASN A 164 7.94 -6.33 -4.93
N VAL A 165 8.70 -6.89 -5.89
CA VAL A 165 8.42 -6.72 -7.32
C VAL A 165 7.12 -7.43 -7.73
N GLU A 166 6.90 -8.66 -7.27
CA GLU A 166 5.65 -9.41 -7.49
C GLU A 166 4.45 -8.62 -6.95
N SER A 167 4.58 -8.12 -5.72
CA SER A 167 3.51 -7.36 -5.04
C SER A 167 3.17 -6.07 -5.80
N GLU A 168 4.18 -5.31 -6.22
CA GLU A 168 3.97 -4.09 -7.02
C GLU A 168 3.34 -4.40 -8.40
N PHE A 169 3.71 -5.51 -9.04
CA PHE A 169 3.13 -5.92 -10.31
C PHE A 169 1.63 -6.20 -10.18
N ILE A 170 1.23 -7.06 -9.22
CA ILE A 170 -0.18 -7.40 -8.94
C ILE A 170 -0.97 -6.15 -8.61
N TYR A 171 -0.38 -5.28 -7.80
CA TYR A 171 -0.92 -4.00 -7.41
C TYR A 171 -1.24 -3.09 -8.61
N ILE A 172 -0.27 -2.84 -9.50
CA ILE A 172 -0.47 -2.02 -10.71
C ILE A 172 -1.55 -2.66 -11.59
N PHE A 173 -1.48 -3.98 -11.78
CA PHE A 173 -2.46 -4.71 -12.59
C PHE A 173 -3.88 -4.50 -12.07
N ASN A 174 -4.11 -4.72 -10.77
CA ASN A 174 -5.43 -4.55 -10.16
C ASN A 174 -5.95 -3.12 -10.34
N ARG A 175 -5.08 -2.13 -10.20
CA ARG A 175 -5.43 -0.71 -10.38
C ARG A 175 -5.81 -0.34 -11.81
N LEU A 176 -5.24 -1.02 -12.79
CA LEU A 176 -5.50 -0.77 -14.21
C LEU A 176 -6.70 -1.56 -14.74
N THR A 177 -7.03 -2.71 -14.14
CA THR A 177 -8.10 -3.62 -14.60
C THR A 177 -9.41 -3.48 -13.84
N GLN A 178 -9.40 -2.93 -12.63
CA GLN A 178 -10.65 -2.64 -11.92
C GLN A 178 -11.36 -1.44 -12.59
N GLU A 179 -12.53 -1.69 -13.19
CA GLU A 179 -13.47 -0.63 -13.62
C GLU A 179 -13.65 0.35 -12.46
N GLN A 180 -13.64 1.67 -12.76
CA GLN A 180 -13.70 2.79 -11.80
C GLN A 180 -13.80 2.33 -10.35
N ARG A 181 -12.64 2.10 -9.73
CA ARG A 181 -12.56 1.59 -8.37
C ARG A 181 -13.56 2.35 -7.49
N GLY A 182 -14.45 1.59 -6.82
CA GLY A 182 -15.05 2.12 -5.61
C GLY A 182 -13.93 2.60 -4.67
N PHE A 183 -14.25 3.48 -3.73
CA PHE A 183 -13.25 3.93 -2.77
C PHE A 183 -12.62 2.72 -2.04
N SER A 184 -11.34 2.81 -1.71
CA SER A 184 -10.67 1.91 -0.76
C SER A 184 -10.12 2.76 0.38
N SER A 185 -10.62 2.52 1.58
CA SER A 185 -10.19 3.24 2.77
C SER A 185 -9.72 2.26 3.84
N VAL A 186 -8.50 2.47 4.30
CA VAL A 186 -7.82 1.59 5.25
C VAL A 186 -7.64 2.30 6.58
N GLY A 187 -8.09 1.66 7.64
CA GLY A 187 -7.82 2.04 9.02
C GLY A 187 -6.91 1.01 9.68
N ILE A 188 -5.92 1.48 10.43
CA ILE A 188 -4.86 0.67 11.03
C ILE A 188 -4.77 0.97 12.52
N ASP A 189 -4.68 -0.08 13.33
CA ASP A 189 -4.40 0.06 14.77
C ASP A 189 -3.32 -0.93 15.23
N GLY A 190 -2.56 -0.54 16.25
CA GLY A 190 -1.57 -1.38 16.90
C GLY A 190 -2.23 -2.33 17.90
N CYS A 191 -1.96 -3.62 17.82
CA CYS A 191 -2.57 -4.61 18.69
C CYS A 191 -1.53 -5.58 19.27
N ARG A 192 -1.95 -6.40 20.24
CA ARG A 192 -1.07 -7.43 20.85
C ARG A 192 -0.53 -8.49 19.88
N ALA A 193 -1.06 -8.56 18.66
CA ALA A 193 -0.61 -9.47 17.60
C ALA A 193 0.30 -8.79 16.55
N GLY A 194 0.68 -7.53 16.76
CA GLY A 194 1.37 -6.68 15.79
C GLY A 194 0.45 -5.53 15.39
N TRP A 195 -0.15 -5.64 14.21
CA TRP A 195 -1.06 -4.65 13.64
C TRP A 195 -2.35 -5.31 13.18
N VAL A 196 -3.46 -4.58 13.27
CA VAL A 196 -4.71 -4.93 12.59
C VAL A 196 -5.01 -3.85 11.55
N ALA A 197 -5.37 -4.28 10.34
CA ALA A 197 -5.83 -3.36 9.31
C ALA A 197 -7.24 -3.76 8.87
N VAL A 198 -8.11 -2.77 8.74
CA VAL A 198 -9.45 -2.87 8.20
C VAL A 198 -9.49 -2.07 6.90
N ASN A 199 -9.75 -2.74 5.78
CA ASN A 199 -9.98 -2.10 4.49
C ASN A 199 -11.47 -2.16 4.18
N ILE A 200 -12.09 -1.00 3.93
CA ILE A 200 -13.46 -0.91 3.45
C ILE A 200 -13.50 -0.45 1.99
N THR A 201 -14.38 -1.08 1.24
CA THR A 201 -14.62 -0.84 -0.18
C THR A 201 -16.12 -0.80 -0.46
N LYS A 202 -16.51 -0.52 -1.70
CA LYS A 202 -17.92 -0.61 -2.11
C LYS A 202 -18.47 -2.03 -1.99
N GLU A 203 -17.62 -3.04 -2.14
CA GLU A 203 -17.97 -4.46 -2.14
C GLU A 203 -18.04 -5.04 -0.71
N GLY A 204 -17.36 -4.41 0.25
CA GLY A 204 -17.40 -4.80 1.65
C GLY A 204 -16.14 -4.47 2.43
N PHE A 205 -15.90 -5.25 3.48
CA PHE A 205 -14.72 -5.10 4.34
C PHE A 205 -13.78 -6.30 4.25
N GLU A 206 -12.52 -6.03 4.53
CA GLU A 206 -11.46 -7.00 4.78
C GLU A 206 -10.79 -6.66 6.12
N VAL A 207 -10.53 -7.66 6.95
CA VAL A 207 -9.84 -7.49 8.25
C VAL A 207 -8.72 -8.50 8.36
N GLU A 208 -7.50 -8.02 8.52
CA GLU A 208 -6.32 -8.88 8.59
C GLU A 208 -5.34 -8.44 9.66
N LEU A 209 -4.55 -9.40 10.14
CA LEU A 209 -3.47 -9.21 11.11
C LEU A 209 -2.13 -9.20 10.39
N TYR A 210 -1.28 -8.24 10.74
CA TYR A 210 0.02 -8.03 10.12
C TYR A 210 1.12 -7.96 11.17
N LYS A 211 2.33 -8.36 10.79
CA LYS A 211 3.49 -8.32 11.70
C LYS A 211 4.22 -7.00 11.65
N SER A 212 4.09 -6.25 10.56
CA SER A 212 4.72 -4.95 10.39
C SER A 212 3.84 -3.99 9.61
N ILE A 213 4.04 -2.69 9.82
CA ILE A 213 3.36 -1.65 9.04
C ILE A 213 3.74 -1.70 7.55
N VAL A 214 4.95 -2.17 7.23
CA VAL A 214 5.44 -2.30 5.86
C VAL A 214 4.58 -3.27 5.05
N GLU A 215 4.18 -4.40 5.64
CA GLU A 215 3.26 -5.36 5.00
C GLU A 215 1.92 -4.71 4.64
N ILE A 216 1.37 -3.92 5.57
CA ILE A 216 0.09 -3.22 5.38
C ILE A 216 0.21 -2.18 4.27
N CYS A 217 1.24 -1.34 4.34
CA CYS A 217 1.48 -0.29 3.34
C CYS A 217 1.79 -0.87 1.96
N SER A 218 2.45 -2.03 1.88
CA SER A 218 2.72 -2.71 0.60
C SER A 218 1.44 -3.33 0.01
N LYS A 219 0.57 -3.89 0.84
CA LYS A 219 -0.70 -4.48 0.38
C LYS A 219 -1.70 -3.41 -0.05
N TYR A 220 -1.82 -2.35 0.74
CA TYR A 220 -2.80 -1.29 0.53
C TYR A 220 -2.19 0.00 -0.01
N SER A 221 -1.06 -0.08 -0.72
CA SER A 221 -0.42 1.06 -1.36
C SER A 221 -1.32 1.78 -2.38
N ASP A 222 -2.55 1.35 -2.65
CA ASP A 222 -3.43 1.91 -3.70
C ASP A 222 -4.76 2.35 -3.10
N SER A 223 -4.88 2.21 -1.78
CA SER A 223 -6.02 2.75 -1.08
C SER A 223 -6.03 4.27 -1.23
N ASP A 224 -7.23 4.82 -1.36
CA ASP A 224 -7.48 6.25 -1.47
C ASP A 224 -7.23 6.96 -0.14
N SER A 225 -7.26 6.22 0.98
CA SER A 225 -6.94 6.71 2.32
C SER A 225 -6.30 5.61 3.17
N ILE A 226 -5.22 5.93 3.87
CA ILE A 226 -4.64 5.11 4.93
C ILE A 226 -4.55 5.95 6.20
N LEU A 227 -5.37 5.60 7.20
CA LEU A 227 -5.36 6.23 8.51
C LEU A 227 -4.82 5.26 9.56
N VAL A 228 -3.95 5.73 10.45
CA VAL A 228 -3.35 4.90 11.51
C VAL A 228 -3.47 5.57 12.89
N ASP A 229 -3.83 4.79 13.91
CA ASP A 229 -3.83 5.25 15.32
C ASP A 229 -2.42 5.20 15.92
N MET A 230 -1.51 5.95 15.32
CA MET A 230 -0.14 6.04 15.78
C MET A 230 0.47 7.38 15.39
N PRO A 231 1.27 8.01 16.26
CA PRO A 231 1.93 9.28 15.95
C PRO A 231 2.76 9.24 14.66
N ILE A 232 2.51 10.20 13.78
CA ILE A 232 3.28 10.46 12.56
C ILE A 232 3.96 11.81 12.66
N GLY A 233 5.29 11.81 12.49
CA GLY A 233 6.13 12.97 12.73
C GLY A 233 6.41 13.14 14.23
N LEU A 234 7.68 13.28 14.58
CA LEU A 234 8.15 13.20 15.96
C LEU A 234 8.93 14.44 16.35
N PRO A 235 8.61 15.08 17.50
CA PRO A 235 9.30 16.27 17.92
C PRO A 235 10.71 15.92 18.39
N GLU A 236 11.69 16.75 18.03
CA GLU A 236 13.08 16.67 18.50
C GLU A 236 13.45 17.85 19.41
N SER A 237 12.55 18.81 19.58
CA SER A 237 12.70 19.95 20.48
C SER A 237 11.34 20.41 21.04
N ILE A 238 11.36 21.27 22.07
CA ILE A 238 10.13 21.82 22.66
C ILE A 238 9.38 22.79 21.73
N ASP A 239 10.06 23.31 20.70
CA ASP A 239 9.49 24.23 19.72
C ASP A 239 8.71 23.49 18.62
N GLU A 240 8.90 22.18 18.48
CA GLU A 240 8.18 21.32 17.54
C GLU A 240 6.85 20.86 18.15
N ILE A 241 5.78 21.61 17.87
CA ILE A 241 4.47 21.41 18.51
C ILE A 241 3.68 20.32 17.78
N ARG A 242 3.43 19.22 18.50
CA ARG A 242 2.56 18.11 18.10
C ARG A 242 1.06 18.44 18.26
N PRO A 243 0.17 17.75 17.52
CA PRO A 243 -1.28 17.96 17.56
C PRO A 243 -1.95 17.54 18.88
N ASP A 244 -1.27 16.77 19.73
CA ASP A 244 -1.82 16.16 20.96
C ASP A 244 -2.61 17.16 21.84
N ALA A 245 -2.08 18.37 22.03
CA ALA A 245 -2.71 19.38 22.90
C ALA A 245 -3.98 19.98 22.30
N GLU A 246 -4.03 20.17 20.98
CA GLU A 246 -5.20 20.65 20.25
C GLU A 246 -6.27 19.57 20.19
N ALA A 247 -5.85 18.33 19.92
CA ALA A 247 -6.69 17.15 19.90
C ALA A 247 -7.44 16.93 21.23
N ARG A 248 -6.77 17.13 22.38
CA ARG A 248 -7.41 17.05 23.70
C ARG A 248 -8.54 18.06 23.93
N LYS A 249 -8.53 19.20 23.23
CA LYS A 249 -9.61 20.21 23.33
C LYS A 249 -10.89 19.71 22.65
N ILE A 250 -10.78 18.82 21.65
CA ILE A 250 -11.92 18.27 20.92
C ILE A 250 -12.70 17.28 21.81
N ILE A 251 -12.00 16.43 22.56
CA ILE A 251 -12.60 15.42 23.44
C ILE A 251 -12.51 15.83 24.92
N ALA A 252 -13.02 17.02 25.24
CA ALA A 252 -13.05 17.53 26.61
C ALA A 252 -13.74 16.52 27.56
N GLY A 253 -13.13 16.24 28.71
CA GLY A 253 -13.58 15.19 29.65
C GLY A 253 -12.98 13.80 29.40
N ARG A 254 -12.44 13.54 28.20
CA ARG A 254 -11.74 12.29 27.83
C ARG A 254 -10.31 12.53 27.34
N SER A 255 -9.74 13.69 27.69
CA SER A 255 -8.39 14.12 27.28
C SER A 255 -7.24 13.17 27.61
N SER A 256 -7.42 12.27 28.59
CA SER A 256 -6.44 11.24 28.95
C SER A 256 -6.29 10.13 27.93
N CYS A 257 -7.23 9.97 26.99
CA CYS A 257 -7.14 9.01 25.91
C CYS A 257 -6.03 9.36 24.92
N ILE A 258 -5.76 10.66 24.73
CA ILE A 258 -4.67 11.13 23.89
C ILE A 258 -3.40 11.21 24.74
N PHE A 259 -2.46 10.31 24.51
CA PHE A 259 -1.15 10.32 25.17
C PHE A 259 -0.26 11.43 24.60
N ASN A 260 0.82 11.78 25.30
CA ASN A 260 1.82 12.69 24.74
C ASN A 260 2.76 11.90 23.82
N THR A 261 2.93 12.36 22.60
CA THR A 261 3.89 11.78 21.66
C THR A 261 5.32 11.89 22.24
N PRO A 262 6.09 10.78 22.30
CA PRO A 262 7.50 10.83 22.70
C PRO A 262 8.36 11.62 21.70
N CYS A 263 9.47 12.20 22.16
CA CYS A 263 10.46 12.74 21.24
C CYS A 263 11.13 11.62 20.44
N ARG A 264 11.63 11.95 19.23
CA ARG A 264 12.26 10.95 18.36
C ARG A 264 13.38 10.20 19.07
N GLN A 265 14.23 10.90 19.82
CA GLN A 265 15.36 10.30 20.54
C GLN A 265 14.89 9.21 21.52
N SER A 266 13.77 9.44 22.23
CA SER A 266 13.18 8.44 23.13
C SER A 266 12.60 7.24 22.39
N VAL A 267 12.01 7.43 21.20
CA VAL A 267 11.47 6.35 20.36
C VAL A 267 12.55 5.33 19.97
N TYR A 268 13.78 5.79 19.74
CA TYR A 268 14.91 4.94 19.37
C TYR A 268 15.71 4.39 20.57
N THR A 269 15.30 4.69 21.80
CA THR A 269 15.98 4.21 23.02
C THR A 269 15.34 2.92 23.53
N GLU A 270 16.16 1.91 23.85
CA GLU A 270 15.68 0.58 24.29
C GLU A 270 15.37 0.49 25.79
N ASP A 271 16.07 1.26 26.64
CA ASP A 271 15.80 1.29 28.08
C ASP A 271 14.75 2.34 28.44
N TYR A 272 13.76 1.94 29.24
CA TYR A 272 12.66 2.82 29.64
C TYR A 272 13.13 4.02 30.47
N PHE A 273 14.06 3.84 31.40
CA PHE A 273 14.51 4.92 32.29
C PHE A 273 15.33 5.94 31.51
N GLU A 274 16.19 5.48 30.62
CA GLU A 274 16.92 6.31 29.68
C GLU A 274 15.97 7.07 28.75
N ALA A 275 15.03 6.36 28.10
CA ALA A 275 14.05 6.97 27.20
C ALA A 275 13.22 8.05 27.90
N SER A 276 12.80 7.80 29.15
CA SER A 276 12.04 8.76 29.96
C SER A 276 12.88 9.97 30.38
N SER A 277 14.16 9.76 30.70
CA SER A 277 15.11 10.83 31.00
C SER A 277 15.34 11.72 29.77
N ILE A 278 15.59 11.12 28.61
CA ILE A 278 15.75 11.83 27.32
C ILE A 278 14.50 12.63 27.00
N ASN A 279 13.31 12.03 27.12
CA ASN A 279 12.05 12.73 26.85
C ASN A 279 11.87 13.95 27.74
N LYS A 280 12.26 13.83 29.01
CA LYS A 280 12.21 14.94 29.97
C LYS A 280 13.21 16.04 29.62
N GLN A 281 14.39 15.70 29.12
CA GLN A 281 15.40 16.66 28.69
C GLN A 281 14.95 17.42 27.43
N VAL A 282 14.37 16.72 26.46
CA VAL A 282 13.99 17.30 25.15
C VAL A 282 12.65 18.06 25.23
N LEU A 283 11.64 17.47 25.86
CA LEU A 283 10.26 18.00 25.87
C LEU A 283 9.79 18.53 27.24
N GLY A 284 10.65 18.47 28.26
CA GLY A 284 10.32 18.91 29.62
C GLY A 284 9.41 17.96 30.41
N LYS A 285 9.00 16.82 29.85
CA LYS A 285 8.10 15.84 30.49
C LYS A 285 8.64 14.42 30.38
N GLY A 286 8.55 13.65 31.45
CA GLY A 286 8.93 12.22 31.43
C GLY A 286 8.01 11.37 30.56
N LEU A 287 8.51 10.22 30.15
CA LEU A 287 7.76 9.25 29.33
C LEU A 287 7.04 8.22 30.24
N SER A 288 5.77 7.97 29.96
CA SER A 288 5.00 6.93 30.65
C SER A 288 5.36 5.53 30.11
N LYS A 289 5.18 4.48 30.92
CA LYS A 289 5.41 3.09 30.44
C LYS A 289 4.46 2.69 29.30
N GLN A 290 3.24 3.22 29.30
CA GLN A 290 2.27 2.98 28.23
C GLN A 290 2.74 3.61 26.92
N SER A 291 3.20 4.87 26.95
CA SER A 291 3.80 5.54 25.79
C SER A 291 5.10 4.88 25.33
N PHE A 292 5.88 4.31 26.25
CA PHE A 292 7.07 3.56 25.91
C PHE A 292 6.75 2.24 25.20
N ALA A 293 5.69 1.54 25.60
CA ALA A 293 5.29 0.25 25.01
C ALA A 293 4.96 0.35 23.51
N ILE A 294 4.46 1.50 23.05
CA ILE A 294 4.13 1.75 21.64
C ILE A 294 5.30 2.35 20.84
N CYS A 295 6.46 2.64 21.46
CA CYS A 295 7.60 3.23 20.75
C CYS A 295 8.10 2.35 19.60
N ASN A 296 7.96 1.03 19.69
CA ASN A 296 8.32 0.12 18.58
C ASN A 296 7.43 0.36 17.36
N ASN A 297 6.12 0.45 17.55
CA ASN A 297 5.15 0.74 16.49
C ASN A 297 5.38 2.13 15.88
N ILE A 298 5.68 3.14 16.71
CA ILE A 298 6.04 4.48 16.24
C ILE A 298 7.31 4.44 15.40
N ARG A 299 8.34 3.70 15.85
CA ARG A 299 9.61 3.54 15.14
C ARG A 299 9.42 2.87 13.78
N GLU A 300 8.59 1.84 13.69
CA GLU A 300 8.28 1.17 12.42
C GLU A 300 7.72 2.14 11.37
N ILE A 301 6.79 3.00 11.77
CA ILE A 301 6.22 4.03 10.89
C ILE A 301 7.27 5.07 10.52
N ASP A 302 8.03 5.55 11.50
CA ASP A 302 9.06 6.56 11.28
C ASP A 302 10.14 6.09 10.29
N GLU A 303 10.60 4.85 10.43
CA GLU A 303 11.54 4.23 9.49
C GLU A 303 10.92 4.00 8.11
N LEU A 304 9.65 3.61 8.03
CA LEU A 304 8.94 3.46 6.75
C LEU A 304 8.92 4.80 5.99
N LEU A 305 8.56 5.89 6.67
CA LEU A 305 8.48 7.22 6.06
C LEU A 305 9.83 7.79 5.63
N GLU A 306 10.91 7.36 6.29
CA GLU A 306 12.28 7.66 5.88
C GLU A 306 12.71 6.85 4.65
N LYS A 307 12.44 5.54 4.65
CA LYS A 307 12.85 4.62 3.56
C LYS A 307 12.00 4.78 2.30
N VAL A 308 10.74 5.16 2.45
CA VAL A 308 9.74 5.21 1.37
C VAL A 308 8.97 6.53 1.42
N PRO A 309 9.57 7.65 0.97
CA PRO A 309 9.01 8.99 1.16
C PRO A 309 7.62 9.22 0.54
N GLU A 310 7.22 8.43 -0.46
CA GLU A 310 5.87 8.46 -1.05
C GLU A 310 4.75 8.20 -0.04
N PHE A 311 5.04 7.51 1.06
CA PHE A 311 4.04 7.30 2.11
C PHE A 311 3.82 8.54 2.99
N LYS A 312 4.71 9.54 2.98
CA LYS A 312 4.55 10.76 3.81
C LYS A 312 3.26 11.52 3.55
N GLU A 313 2.74 11.48 2.33
CA GLU A 313 1.45 12.11 1.97
C GLU A 313 0.26 11.14 2.04
N LYS A 314 0.56 9.83 2.12
CA LYS A 314 -0.42 8.76 1.95
C LYS A 314 -0.95 8.21 3.27
N ILE A 315 -0.05 7.89 4.20
CA ILE A 315 -0.43 7.45 5.54
C ILE A 315 -0.55 8.68 6.44
N LYS A 316 -1.68 8.79 7.13
CA LYS A 316 -1.98 9.92 8.01
C LYS A 316 -2.35 9.43 9.39
N GLU A 317 -1.91 10.15 10.41
CA GLU A 317 -2.26 9.85 11.79
C GLU A 317 -3.72 10.27 12.04
N SER A 318 -4.48 9.42 12.72
CA SER A 318 -5.87 9.67 13.09
C SER A 318 -6.19 8.93 14.38
N HIS A 319 -6.99 9.51 15.27
CA HIS A 319 -7.25 8.95 16.60
C HIS A 319 -8.73 8.54 16.76
N PRO A 320 -9.04 7.26 17.08
CA PRO A 320 -10.41 6.73 17.15
C PRO A 320 -11.35 7.55 18.03
N GLU A 321 -10.94 7.94 19.25
CA GLU A 321 -11.80 8.74 20.14
C GLU A 321 -12.17 10.12 19.57
N ILE A 322 -11.29 10.74 18.77
CA ILE A 322 -11.59 12.00 18.08
C ILE A 322 -12.57 11.71 16.94
N CYS A 323 -12.32 10.65 16.18
CA CYS A 323 -13.21 10.24 15.09
C CYS A 323 -14.62 9.92 15.60
N PHE A 324 -14.76 9.16 16.68
CA PHE A 324 -16.06 8.89 17.30
C PHE A 324 -16.77 10.17 17.75
N ALA A 325 -16.05 11.10 18.40
CA ALA A 325 -16.64 12.39 18.80
C ALA A 325 -17.10 13.23 17.60
N MET A 326 -16.34 13.18 16.50
CA MET A 326 -16.69 13.86 15.24
C MET A 326 -17.93 13.22 14.59
N LEU A 327 -17.98 11.89 14.50
CA LEU A 327 -19.05 11.13 13.86
C LEU A 327 -20.35 11.14 14.65
N GLN A 328 -20.30 11.15 15.99
CA GLN A 328 -21.50 11.21 16.83
C GLN A 328 -22.16 12.60 16.82
N SER A 329 -21.38 13.66 16.60
CA SER A 329 -21.82 15.03 16.81
C SER A 329 -22.00 15.80 15.50
N THR A 330 -23.24 16.14 15.16
CA THR A 330 -23.57 16.96 13.97
C THR A 330 -23.47 18.47 14.21
N GLY A 331 -23.31 18.89 15.47
CA GLY A 331 -23.18 20.30 15.88
C GLY A 331 -21.73 20.79 16.04
N PRO A 332 -21.55 22.07 16.44
CA PRO A 332 -20.23 22.67 16.66
C PRO A 332 -19.51 22.11 17.90
N TYR A 333 -20.27 21.56 18.85
CA TYR A 333 -19.75 20.88 20.03
C TYR A 333 -19.59 19.40 19.71
N LYS A 334 -18.39 18.87 19.95
CA LYS A 334 -18.07 17.45 19.76
C LYS A 334 -18.08 16.77 21.11
N GLU A 335 -19.01 15.84 21.30
CA GLU A 335 -19.12 15.06 22.54
C GLU A 335 -18.41 13.72 22.37
N PRO A 336 -17.49 13.36 23.28
CA PRO A 336 -16.84 12.06 23.24
C PRO A 336 -17.78 10.97 23.77
N ILE A 337 -17.50 9.71 23.38
CA ILE A 337 -18.08 8.54 24.04
C ILE A 337 -17.41 8.40 25.41
N TYR A 338 -18.20 8.54 26.48
CA TYR A 338 -17.68 8.50 27.85
C TYR A 338 -17.45 7.08 28.36
N GLU A 339 -18.25 6.15 27.86
CA GLU A 339 -18.16 4.72 28.16
C GLU A 339 -16.82 4.16 27.67
N SER A 340 -16.18 3.41 28.56
CA SER A 340 -14.88 2.79 28.31
C SER A 340 -14.96 1.79 27.16
N LYS A 341 -13.98 1.80 26.24
CA LYS A 341 -13.90 0.81 25.14
C LYS A 341 -13.76 -0.64 25.61
N HIS A 342 -13.42 -0.83 26.89
CA HIS A 342 -13.27 -2.13 27.53
C HIS A 342 -14.56 -2.70 28.13
N THR A 343 -15.69 -1.97 28.08
CA THR A 343 -16.99 -2.48 28.55
C THR A 343 -17.92 -2.77 27.37
N GLU A 344 -18.88 -3.68 27.57
CA GLU A 344 -19.88 -4.01 26.55
C GLU A 344 -20.68 -2.78 26.13
N GLU A 345 -21.04 -1.91 27.09
CA GLU A 345 -21.76 -0.67 26.80
C GLU A 345 -20.93 0.29 25.93
N GLY A 346 -19.62 0.41 26.19
CA GLY A 346 -18.76 1.29 25.41
C GLY A 346 -18.42 0.75 24.03
N GLN A 347 -18.36 -0.57 23.85
CA GLN A 347 -18.26 -1.20 22.53
C GLN A 347 -19.55 -1.03 21.74
N TYR A 348 -20.70 -1.22 22.37
CA TYR A 348 -22.01 -1.02 21.76
C TYR A 348 -22.23 0.44 21.33
N ALA A 349 -21.81 1.42 22.14
CA ALA A 349 -21.88 2.83 21.79
C ALA A 349 -21.05 3.16 20.53
N ARG A 350 -19.81 2.66 20.44
CA ARG A 350 -18.94 2.82 19.25
C ARG A 350 -19.55 2.17 18.02
N PHE A 351 -20.06 0.96 18.16
CA PHE A 351 -20.75 0.24 17.09
C PHE A 351 -21.95 1.02 16.55
N THR A 352 -22.81 1.53 17.45
CA THR A 352 -24.00 2.32 17.09
C THR A 352 -23.65 3.58 16.29
N VAL A 353 -22.49 4.19 16.54
CA VAL A 353 -22.00 5.31 15.73
C VAL A 353 -21.60 4.83 14.32
N LEU A 354 -20.85 3.73 14.22
CA LEU A 354 -20.37 3.23 12.93
C LEU A 354 -21.50 2.72 12.02
N GLU A 355 -22.55 2.12 12.57
CA GLU A 355 -23.72 1.67 11.80
C GLU A 355 -24.43 2.79 11.02
N GLN A 356 -24.30 4.04 11.47
CA GLN A 356 -24.91 5.18 10.77
C GLN A 356 -24.18 5.54 9.47
N TYR A 357 -22.91 5.14 9.35
CA TYR A 357 -22.04 5.54 8.24
C TYR A 357 -21.58 4.36 7.39
N TYR A 358 -21.62 3.15 7.93
CA TYR A 358 -21.22 1.93 7.24
C TYR A 358 -22.29 0.85 7.36
N ASP A 359 -22.98 0.59 6.25
CA ASP A 359 -24.10 -0.34 6.14
C ASP A 359 -23.73 -1.78 6.50
N ARG A 360 -22.45 -2.16 6.36
CA ARG A 360 -21.95 -3.50 6.74
C ARG A 360 -21.29 -3.55 8.12
N ALA A 361 -21.50 -2.55 8.98
CA ALA A 361 -20.95 -2.55 10.33
C ALA A 361 -21.44 -3.76 11.15
N ALA A 362 -22.72 -4.13 11.04
CA ALA A 362 -23.27 -5.30 11.73
C ALA A 362 -22.60 -6.62 11.27
N ASP A 363 -22.45 -6.81 9.96
CA ASP A 363 -21.72 -7.94 9.36
C ASP A 363 -20.28 -8.01 9.89
N PHE A 364 -19.60 -6.86 9.98
CA PHE A 364 -18.24 -6.75 10.50
C PHE A 364 -18.14 -7.21 11.95
N VAL A 365 -19.02 -6.71 12.81
CA VAL A 365 -19.03 -7.09 14.23
C VAL A 365 -19.29 -8.58 14.40
N GLN A 366 -20.23 -9.14 13.66
CA GLN A 366 -20.49 -10.58 13.67
C GLN A 366 -19.25 -11.38 13.21
N TYR A 367 -18.58 -10.92 12.14
CA TYR A 367 -17.38 -11.56 11.61
C TYR A 367 -16.24 -11.59 12.63
N ILE A 368 -15.89 -10.46 13.25
CA ILE A 368 -14.76 -10.40 14.19
C ILE A 368 -15.02 -11.24 15.45
N HIS A 369 -16.26 -11.25 15.97
CA HIS A 369 -16.62 -12.05 17.14
C HIS A 369 -16.63 -13.56 16.84
N GLY A 370 -17.00 -13.95 15.62
CA GLY A 370 -16.92 -15.33 15.16
C GLY A 370 -15.49 -15.81 14.85
N HIS A 371 -14.54 -14.90 14.65
CA HIS A 371 -13.19 -15.24 14.23
C HIS A 371 -12.26 -15.56 15.43
N PRO A 372 -11.57 -16.73 15.47
CA PRO A 372 -10.81 -17.19 16.65
C PRO A 372 -9.69 -16.26 17.13
N ARG A 373 -9.12 -15.46 16.22
CA ARG A 373 -8.03 -14.52 16.51
C ARG A 373 -8.52 -13.09 16.73
N LEU A 374 -9.49 -12.64 15.94
CA LEU A 374 -9.95 -11.24 15.94
C LEU A 374 -10.88 -10.97 17.13
N SER A 375 -11.63 -11.97 17.58
CA SER A 375 -12.49 -11.85 18.77
C SER A 375 -11.71 -11.49 20.05
N LYS A 376 -10.40 -11.74 20.08
CA LYS A 376 -9.52 -11.43 21.21
C LYS A 376 -8.85 -10.05 21.12
N ILE A 377 -9.17 -9.28 20.07
CA ILE A 377 -8.70 -7.92 19.80
C ILE A 377 -9.85 -7.10 19.18
N SER A 378 -11.10 -7.40 19.58
CA SER A 378 -12.29 -6.78 18.98
C SER A 378 -12.28 -5.26 19.13
N GLU A 379 -11.73 -4.75 20.24
CA GLU A 379 -11.51 -3.33 20.49
C GLU A 379 -10.64 -2.70 19.40
N ASP A 380 -9.44 -3.24 19.17
CA ASP A 380 -8.50 -2.77 18.16
C ASP A 380 -9.10 -2.89 16.74
N CYS A 381 -9.93 -3.91 16.49
CA CYS A 381 -10.66 -4.04 15.21
C CYS A 381 -11.71 -2.94 15.02
N ILE A 382 -12.43 -2.56 16.08
CA ILE A 382 -13.44 -1.49 16.05
C ILE A 382 -12.77 -0.13 15.86
N ASP A 383 -11.64 0.10 16.54
CA ASP A 383 -10.84 1.32 16.40
C ASP A 383 -10.30 1.44 14.95
N ALA A 384 -9.75 0.35 14.39
CA ALA A 384 -9.34 0.31 12.98
C ALA A 384 -10.51 0.52 12.00
N LEU A 385 -11.69 -0.06 12.25
CA LEU A 385 -12.88 0.20 11.43
C LEU A 385 -13.30 1.67 11.49
N CYS A 386 -13.24 2.30 12.67
CA CYS A 386 -13.55 3.72 12.85
C CYS A 386 -12.64 4.59 11.97
N LEU A 387 -11.35 4.28 11.93
CA LEU A 387 -10.41 4.95 11.04
C LEU A 387 -10.71 4.70 9.56
N ALA A 388 -11.07 3.47 9.18
CA ALA A 388 -11.44 3.15 7.80
C ALA A 388 -12.70 3.92 7.35
N VAL A 389 -13.74 3.99 8.19
CA VAL A 389 -14.96 4.79 7.95
C VAL A 389 -14.65 6.28 7.89
N THR A 390 -13.79 6.78 8.78
CA THR A 390 -13.33 8.17 8.76
C THR A 390 -12.63 8.49 7.44
N GLY A 391 -11.75 7.61 6.96
CA GLY A 391 -11.07 7.78 5.68
C GLY A 391 -12.04 7.80 4.49
N MET A 392 -13.05 6.93 4.47
CA MET A 392 -14.10 6.90 3.44
C MET A 392 -14.87 8.23 3.40
N LEU A 393 -15.27 8.74 4.56
CA LEU A 393 -15.96 10.02 4.65
C LEU A 393 -15.04 11.18 4.27
N GLY A 394 -13.77 11.13 4.66
CA GLY A 394 -12.77 12.12 4.32
C GLY A 394 -12.46 12.19 2.82
N ILE A 395 -12.45 11.05 2.12
CA ILE A 395 -12.34 11.02 0.65
C ILE A 395 -13.54 11.71 -0.01
N LYS A 396 -14.74 11.53 0.55
CA LYS A 396 -16.00 12.05 -0.01
C LYS A 396 -16.21 13.54 0.29
N ASN A 397 -15.93 13.97 1.51
CA ASN A 397 -16.32 15.28 2.03
C ASN A 397 -15.12 16.20 2.31
N GLY A 398 -13.90 15.67 2.37
CA GLY A 398 -12.72 16.39 2.85
C GLY A 398 -12.27 15.94 4.24
N PHE A 399 -10.99 16.13 4.53
CA PHE A 399 -10.41 15.85 5.84
C PHE A 399 -10.24 17.14 6.62
N ARG A 400 -10.69 17.13 7.88
CA ARG A 400 -10.29 18.11 8.87
C ARG A 400 -8.91 17.75 9.42
N THR A 401 -8.05 18.76 9.56
CA THR A 401 -6.72 18.61 10.12
C THR A 401 -6.63 19.28 11.49
N VAL A 402 -5.95 18.62 12.43
CA VAL A 402 -5.70 19.11 13.79
C VAL A 402 -4.18 19.13 14.02
N PRO A 403 -3.57 20.29 14.32
CA PRO A 403 -4.16 21.64 14.25
C PRO A 403 -4.46 22.04 12.79
N GLU A 404 -5.22 23.11 12.58
CA GLU A 404 -5.54 23.64 11.23
C GLU A 404 -4.27 24.04 10.44
N LYS A 405 -3.21 24.42 11.16
CA LYS A 405 -1.89 24.74 10.59
C LYS A 405 -0.83 23.86 11.24
N PRO A 406 -0.64 22.62 10.75
CA PRO A 406 0.33 21.71 11.32
C PRO A 406 1.77 22.15 11.04
N MET A 407 2.66 21.77 11.96
CA MET A 407 4.10 21.95 11.80
C MET A 407 4.72 20.70 11.19
N CYS A 408 5.84 20.85 10.49
CA CYS A 408 6.69 19.71 10.14
C CYS A 408 7.71 19.44 11.25
N ASP A 409 8.08 18.19 11.42
CA ASP A 409 9.26 17.82 12.22
C ASP A 409 10.58 18.13 11.47
N SER A 410 11.70 17.86 12.13
CA SER A 410 13.07 17.99 11.59
C SER A 410 13.31 17.26 10.26
N ARG A 411 12.50 16.24 9.93
CA ARG A 411 12.60 15.41 8.71
C ARG A 411 11.57 15.78 7.65
N GLY A 412 10.85 16.88 7.85
CA GLY A 412 9.82 17.37 6.95
C GLY A 412 8.54 16.52 6.96
N ILE A 413 8.28 15.75 8.01
CA ILE A 413 7.04 14.98 8.18
C ILE A 413 6.02 15.87 8.88
N LEU A 414 4.81 15.95 8.32
CA LEU A 414 3.75 16.80 8.84
C LEU A 414 3.17 16.21 10.13
N MET A 415 3.30 16.94 11.24
CA MET A 415 2.77 16.54 12.56
C MET A 415 1.31 16.98 12.69
N GLN A 416 0.39 16.09 12.33
CA GLN A 416 -1.04 16.36 12.30
C GLN A 416 -1.86 15.12 12.64
N MET A 417 -3.07 15.33 13.17
CA MET A 417 -4.12 14.30 13.21
C MET A 417 -5.20 14.68 12.19
N VAL A 418 -5.69 13.71 11.43
CA VAL A 418 -6.83 13.93 10.50
C VAL A 418 -8.11 13.29 11.02
N CYS A 419 -9.24 13.90 10.72
CA CYS A 419 -10.57 13.33 10.93
C CYS A 419 -11.52 13.75 9.78
N ALA A 420 -12.69 13.14 9.70
CA ALA A 420 -13.69 13.53 8.71
C ALA A 420 -14.33 14.89 9.07
N GLU A 421 -14.63 15.71 8.06
CA GLU A 421 -15.37 16.97 8.23
C GLU A 421 -16.82 16.79 8.70
#